data_AF-A0A9P0BTT8-F1
#
_entry.id   AF-A0A9P0BTT8-F1
#
_cell.length_a   1.000
_cell.length_b   1.000
_cell.length_c   1.000
_cell.angle_alpha   90.00
_cell.angle_beta   90.00
_cell.angle_gamma   90.00
#
_symmetry.space_group_name_H-M   'P 1'
#
loop_
_entity.id
_entity.type
_entity.pdbx_description
1 polymer ?
#
loop_
_entity_poly.entity_id
_entity_poly.type
_entity_poly.pdbx_seq_one_letter_code
_entity_poly.pdbx_strand_id
1 'polypeptide(L)'
;MLLNRIHNYIFVLDKIKITLYIMRPILFVVLAALSVFLTTEAASIDGDLISEADSIEDQGVSGRYDLIEGNIGSGDRLLFRKYYKQNAKPKEELHEDFTFRDRKIRITAIEAREVGQTQWATARVLKGGINQNFAEIRLKSRYGSGYHYKVEIYGRNV
;
A
#
# COMPACT_ATOMS: atom_id res chain seq x y z
N MET A 1 -10.87 -50.17 49.96
CA MET A 1 -10.53 -50.47 48.55
C MET A 1 -11.24 -49.57 47.52
N LEU A 2 -12.47 -49.10 47.78
CA LEU A 2 -13.23 -48.19 46.88
C LEU A 2 -12.68 -46.75 46.78
N LEU A 3 -12.05 -46.22 47.83
CA LEU A 3 -11.60 -44.83 47.91
C LEU A 3 -10.45 -44.50 46.93
N ASN A 4 -9.51 -45.45 46.71
CA ASN A 4 -8.40 -45.29 45.77
C ASN A 4 -8.85 -45.32 44.30
N ARG A 5 -9.99 -45.96 44.00
CA ARG A 5 -10.57 -45.97 42.65
C ARG A 5 -11.12 -44.58 42.28
N ILE A 6 -11.81 -43.91 43.20
CA ILE A 6 -12.43 -42.59 42.94
C ILE A 6 -11.37 -41.51 42.71
N HIS A 7 -10.27 -41.52 43.48
CA HIS A 7 -9.17 -40.57 43.27
C HIS A 7 -8.50 -40.71 41.89
N ASN A 8 -8.33 -41.94 41.40
CA ASN A 8 -7.78 -42.17 40.06
C ASN A 8 -8.73 -41.70 38.94
N TYR A 9 -10.05 -41.86 39.10
CA TYR A 9 -11.01 -41.36 38.11
C TYR A 9 -11.05 -39.82 38.05
N ILE A 10 -10.98 -39.13 39.18
CA ILE A 10 -10.94 -37.66 39.22
C ILE A 10 -9.67 -37.14 38.52
N PHE A 11 -8.52 -37.76 38.79
CA PHE A 11 -7.25 -37.37 38.17
C PHE A 11 -7.23 -37.62 36.64
N VAL A 12 -7.83 -38.71 36.17
CA VAL A 12 -7.96 -39.00 34.73
C VAL A 12 -8.90 -38.02 34.04
N LEU A 13 -10.04 -37.69 34.66
CA LEU A 13 -11.01 -36.73 34.11
C LEU A 13 -10.43 -35.30 34.02
N ASP A 14 -9.59 -34.90 34.98
CA ASP A 14 -8.96 -33.58 34.98
C ASP A 14 -7.89 -33.47 33.89
N LYS A 15 -7.09 -34.53 33.68
CA LYS A 15 -6.16 -34.61 32.55
C LYS A 15 -6.86 -34.51 31.20
N ILE A 16 -7.99 -35.21 31.01
CA ILE A 16 -8.76 -35.17 29.75
C ILE A 16 -9.29 -33.76 29.47
N LYS A 17 -9.79 -33.04 30.49
CA LYS A 17 -10.28 -31.66 30.34
C LYS A 17 -9.16 -30.68 29.97
N ILE A 18 -8.00 -30.81 30.61
CA ILE A 18 -6.81 -29.98 30.31
C ILE A 18 -6.32 -30.26 28.88
N THR A 19 -6.26 -31.52 28.46
CA THR A 19 -5.90 -31.88 27.07
C THR A 19 -6.91 -31.32 26.06
N LEU A 20 -8.22 -31.42 26.31
CA LEU A 20 -9.23 -30.83 25.43
C LEU A 20 -9.13 -29.29 25.35
N TYR A 21 -8.75 -28.63 26.45
CA TYR A 21 -8.59 -27.17 26.49
C TYR A 21 -7.37 -26.71 25.66
N ILE A 22 -6.26 -27.44 25.73
CA ILE A 22 -5.02 -27.13 24.97
C ILE A 22 -5.17 -27.46 23.47
N MET A 23 -6.02 -28.42 23.09
CA MET A 23 -6.23 -28.81 21.69
C MET A 23 -7.20 -27.92 20.91
N ARG A 24 -8.03 -27.11 21.58
CA ARG A 24 -8.96 -26.17 20.92
C ARG A 24 -8.29 -25.17 19.96
N PRO A 25 -7.19 -24.48 20.31
CA PRO A 25 -6.54 -23.55 19.38
C PRO A 25 -5.94 -24.27 18.16
N ILE A 26 -5.40 -25.48 18.33
CA ILE A 26 -4.82 -26.26 17.23
C ILE A 26 -5.91 -26.68 16.23
N LEU A 27 -7.05 -27.14 16.74
CA LEU A 27 -8.20 -27.50 15.91
C LEU A 27 -8.72 -26.28 15.12
N PHE A 28 -8.75 -25.09 15.72
CA PHE A 28 -9.15 -23.85 15.03
C PHE A 28 -8.15 -23.43 13.93
N VAL A 29 -6.85 -23.58 14.16
CA VAL A 29 -5.81 -23.26 13.15
C VAL A 29 -5.87 -24.23 11.98
N VAL A 30 -6.08 -25.53 12.24
CA VAL A 30 -6.23 -26.54 11.18
C VAL A 30 -7.50 -26.32 10.36
N LEU A 31 -8.62 -25.93 11.01
CA LEU A 31 -9.87 -25.64 10.30
C LEU A 31 -9.77 -24.37 9.45
N ALA A 32 -9.10 -23.33 9.94
CA ALA A 32 -8.86 -22.09 9.18
C ALA A 32 -7.95 -22.34 7.96
N ALA A 33 -6.89 -23.13 8.11
CA ALA A 33 -6.02 -23.49 7.00
C ALA A 33 -6.75 -24.29 5.91
N LEU A 34 -7.69 -25.17 6.27
CA LEU A 34 -8.49 -25.93 5.31
C LEU A 34 -9.44 -25.03 4.50
N SER A 35 -9.99 -23.96 5.12
CA SER A 35 -10.87 -23.01 4.41
C SER A 35 -10.13 -22.16 3.36
N VAL A 36 -8.86 -21.83 3.60
CA VAL A 36 -8.05 -21.03 2.66
C VAL A 36 -7.67 -21.83 1.42
N PHE A 37 -7.60 -23.16 1.53
CA PHE A 37 -7.25 -24.03 0.41
C PHE A 37 -8.42 -24.31 -0.55
N LEU A 38 -9.67 -24.06 -0.13
CA LEU A 38 -10.88 -24.30 -0.93
C LEU A 38 -11.31 -23.10 -1.80
N THR A 39 -10.52 -22.02 -1.87
CA THR A 39 -10.91 -20.81 -2.62
C THR A 39 -10.13 -20.56 -3.91
N THR A 40 -9.38 -21.54 -4.42
CA THR A 40 -8.65 -21.40 -5.69
C THR A 40 -9.16 -22.38 -6.74
N GLU A 41 -10.39 -22.19 -7.19
CA GLU A 41 -10.78 -22.61 -8.54
C GLU A 41 -12.12 -21.99 -8.95
N ALA A 42 -12.07 -21.07 -9.91
CA ALA A 42 -13.04 -20.79 -10.97
C ALA A 42 -12.95 -19.32 -11.39
N ALA A 43 -11.95 -19.01 -12.23
CA ALA A 43 -12.05 -17.90 -13.15
C ALA A 43 -11.91 -18.47 -14.56
N SER A 44 -12.98 -19.07 -15.06
CA SER A 44 -13.15 -19.34 -16.50
C SER A 44 -13.52 -18.02 -17.18
N ILE A 45 -12.71 -17.66 -18.16
CA ILE A 45 -12.90 -16.51 -19.04
C ILE A 45 -13.89 -16.94 -20.12
N ASP A 46 -15.08 -16.35 -20.11
CA ASP A 46 -15.95 -16.26 -21.29
C ASP A 46 -16.36 -14.79 -21.42
N GLY A 47 -15.93 -14.17 -22.50
CA GLY A 47 -16.36 -12.83 -22.87
C GLY A 47 -17.73 -12.88 -23.54
N ASP A 48 -18.59 -11.92 -23.22
CA ASP A 48 -19.21 -11.06 -24.25
C ASP A 48 -19.98 -9.88 -23.60
N LEU A 49 -19.68 -8.69 -24.09
CA LEU A 49 -20.54 -7.50 -24.27
C LEU A 49 -21.45 -7.01 -23.12
N ILE A 50 -21.04 -5.89 -22.50
CA ILE A 50 -21.91 -4.71 -22.44
C ILE A 50 -21.07 -3.45 -22.72
N SER A 51 -21.46 -2.74 -23.76
CA SER A 51 -21.02 -1.41 -24.16
C SER A 51 -21.59 -0.32 -23.25
N GLU A 52 -20.90 0.82 -23.27
CA GLU A 52 -21.34 2.16 -22.90
C GLU A 52 -20.96 2.70 -21.50
N ALA A 53 -20.11 3.75 -21.58
CA ALA A 53 -19.91 4.83 -20.62
C ALA A 53 -19.18 4.51 -19.31
N ASP A 54 -17.85 4.46 -19.37
CA ASP A 54 -17.05 5.46 -18.67
C ASP A 54 -15.67 5.52 -19.32
N SER A 55 -15.33 6.65 -19.96
CA SER A 55 -13.95 6.92 -20.33
C SER A 55 -13.19 7.27 -19.06
N ILE A 56 -12.92 6.26 -18.23
CA ILE A 56 -11.92 6.37 -17.19
C ILE A 56 -10.62 6.55 -17.95
N GLU A 57 -10.11 7.79 -17.98
CA GLU A 57 -8.70 8.04 -18.21
C GLU A 57 -7.94 7.01 -17.37
N ASP A 58 -7.36 6.01 -18.02
CA ASP A 58 -6.31 5.20 -17.44
C ASP A 58 -5.15 6.15 -17.21
N GLN A 59 -5.24 6.87 -16.10
CA GLN A 59 -4.20 7.73 -15.56
C GLN A 59 -3.10 6.80 -15.14
N GLY A 60 -2.28 6.43 -16.13
CA GLY A 60 -1.27 5.39 -16.10
C GLY A 60 -0.78 5.16 -14.69
N VAL A 61 -1.32 4.11 -14.07
CA VAL A 61 -0.86 3.69 -12.75
C VAL A 61 0.50 3.06 -12.99
N SER A 62 1.50 3.92 -13.10
CA SER A 62 2.89 3.53 -12.96
C SER A 62 2.97 2.82 -11.62
N GLY A 63 3.13 1.50 -11.63
CA GLY A 63 3.28 0.67 -10.43
C GLY A 63 4.58 0.95 -9.66
N ARG A 64 5.16 2.13 -9.83
CA ARG A 64 6.39 2.57 -9.19
C ARG A 64 6.04 3.29 -7.90
N TYR A 65 6.68 2.88 -6.81
CA TYR A 65 6.56 3.56 -5.52
C TYR A 65 7.16 4.97 -5.58
N ASP A 66 8.25 5.13 -6.35
CA ASP A 66 8.88 6.41 -6.63
C ASP A 66 8.35 7.05 -7.91
N LEU A 67 8.20 8.38 -7.89
CA LEU A 67 7.99 9.19 -9.08
C LEU A 67 9.34 9.70 -9.54
N ILE A 68 9.77 9.34 -10.75
CA ILE A 68 10.99 9.89 -11.37
C ILE A 68 10.62 10.21 -12.81
N GLU A 69 10.44 11.49 -13.09
CA GLU A 69 10.10 11.98 -14.42
C GLU A 69 11.12 13.01 -14.89
N GLY A 70 11.41 12.99 -16.20
CA GLY A 70 12.33 13.93 -16.82
C GLY A 70 13.80 13.58 -16.59
N ASN A 71 14.66 14.57 -16.80
CA ASN A 71 16.10 14.41 -16.63
C ASN A 71 16.70 15.72 -16.09
N ILE A 72 17.62 15.59 -15.14
CA ILE A 72 18.32 16.73 -14.52
C ILE A 72 19.56 17.02 -15.37
N GLY A 73 19.48 18.08 -16.17
CA GLY A 73 20.56 18.49 -17.06
C GLY A 73 21.52 19.52 -16.45
N SER A 74 22.62 19.78 -17.15
CA SER A 74 23.47 20.95 -16.86
C SER A 74 22.65 22.23 -17.06
N GLY A 75 22.63 23.10 -16.05
CA GLY A 75 21.85 24.34 -16.04
C GLY A 75 20.47 24.24 -15.39
N ASP A 76 20.04 23.05 -15.01
CA ASP A 76 18.84 22.88 -14.19
C ASP A 76 19.15 23.27 -12.73
N ARG A 77 18.14 23.85 -12.06
CA ARG A 77 18.21 24.21 -10.65
C ARG A 77 17.08 23.55 -9.87
N LEU A 78 17.35 23.25 -8.61
CA LEU A 78 16.35 22.81 -7.66
C LEU A 78 15.39 23.98 -7.38
N LEU A 79 14.12 23.79 -7.71
CA LEU A 79 13.06 24.80 -7.52
C LEU A 79 12.30 24.57 -6.23
N PHE A 80 12.10 23.30 -5.88
CA PHE A 80 11.32 22.90 -4.73
C PHE A 80 11.92 21.64 -4.12
N ARG A 81 12.03 21.63 -2.79
CA ARG A 81 12.33 20.44 -2.01
C ARG A 81 11.49 20.44 -0.76
N LYS A 82 10.76 19.36 -0.51
CA LYS A 82 9.99 19.18 0.73
C LYS A 82 9.87 17.71 1.09
N TYR A 83 9.87 17.46 2.40
CA TYR A 83 9.55 16.15 2.95
C TYR A 83 8.07 16.08 3.30
N TYR A 84 7.44 15.00 2.88
CA TYR A 84 6.05 14.68 3.18
C TYR A 84 6.03 13.42 4.03
N LYS A 85 5.48 13.53 5.23
CA LYS A 85 5.42 12.42 6.17
C LYS A 85 4.03 12.32 6.77
N GLN A 86 3.44 11.16 6.64
CA GLN A 86 2.21 10.79 7.33
C GLN A 86 2.40 9.49 8.09
N ASN A 87 1.93 9.47 9.34
CA ASN A 87 1.95 8.27 10.15
C ASN A 87 0.88 7.29 9.66
N ALA A 88 1.11 6.00 9.86
CA ALA A 88 0.15 4.98 9.50
C ALA A 88 -1.17 5.17 10.26
N LYS A 89 -2.28 5.09 9.54
CA LYS A 89 -3.62 5.07 10.11
C LYS A 89 -4.31 3.76 9.76
N PRO A 90 -4.72 2.96 10.76
CA PRO A 90 -5.40 1.69 10.51
C PRO A 90 -6.69 1.89 9.70
N LYS A 91 -6.92 1.00 8.73
CA LYS A 91 -8.15 0.95 7.91
C LYS A 91 -8.42 2.20 7.07
N GLU A 92 -7.42 3.02 6.82
CA GLU A 92 -7.52 4.26 6.04
C GLU A 92 -6.49 4.25 4.91
N GLU A 93 -6.86 4.80 3.76
CA GLU A 93 -5.91 5.17 2.71
C GLU A 93 -5.69 6.69 2.77
N LEU A 94 -4.45 7.09 3.02
CA LEU A 94 -4.04 8.48 3.10
C LEU A 94 -3.59 8.95 1.72
N HIS A 95 -3.98 10.17 1.36
CA HIS A 95 -3.43 10.85 0.21
C HIS A 95 -3.20 12.33 0.53
N GLU A 96 -2.20 12.91 -0.12
CA GLU A 96 -1.93 14.35 -0.09
C GLU A 96 -1.61 14.80 -1.50
N ASP A 97 -2.34 15.82 -1.94
CA ASP A 97 -2.14 16.47 -3.23
C ASP A 97 -1.49 17.82 -3.00
N PHE A 98 -0.50 18.15 -3.83
CA PHE A 98 0.10 19.47 -3.81
C PHE A 98 0.43 19.93 -5.22
N THR A 99 0.39 21.24 -5.40
CA THR A 99 0.67 21.88 -6.68
C THR A 99 1.90 22.76 -6.56
N PHE A 100 2.88 22.47 -7.40
CA PHE A 100 3.99 23.37 -7.67
C PHE A 100 3.67 24.21 -8.91
N ARG A 101 3.98 25.51 -8.86
CA ARG A 101 3.82 26.43 -10.00
C ARG A 101 4.88 27.52 -9.94
N ASP A 102 5.55 27.73 -11.06
CA ASP A 102 6.42 28.86 -11.33
C ASP A 102 5.87 29.68 -12.51
N ARG A 103 6.30 30.94 -12.65
CA ARG A 103 5.87 31.83 -13.74
C ARG A 103 6.83 31.85 -14.93
N LYS A 104 8.12 31.62 -14.70
CA LYS A 104 9.20 31.82 -15.69
C LYS A 104 10.03 30.57 -15.94
N ILE A 105 9.93 29.60 -15.04
CA ILE A 105 10.76 28.40 -15.07
C ILE A 105 9.93 27.23 -15.57
N ARG A 106 10.49 26.48 -16.51
CA ARG A 106 9.94 25.22 -16.97
C ARG A 106 10.52 24.07 -16.18
N ILE A 107 9.65 23.18 -15.74
CA ILE A 107 10.00 21.96 -15.00
C ILE A 107 10.71 21.01 -15.97
N THR A 108 11.87 20.51 -15.57
CA THR A 108 12.69 19.57 -16.35
C THR A 108 12.76 18.19 -15.72
N ALA A 109 12.65 18.11 -14.39
CA ALA A 109 12.57 16.84 -13.68
C ALA A 109 11.70 16.95 -12.42
N ILE A 110 11.02 15.87 -12.09
CA ILE A 110 10.26 15.69 -10.85
C ILE A 110 10.71 14.36 -10.24
N GLU A 111 11.16 14.42 -9.00
CA GLU A 111 11.49 13.24 -8.21
C GLU A 111 10.69 13.22 -6.92
N ALA A 112 9.93 12.16 -6.67
CA ALA A 112 9.41 11.83 -5.34
C ALA A 112 9.94 10.46 -4.96
N ARG A 113 10.85 10.42 -3.99
CA ARG A 113 11.51 9.19 -3.54
C ARG A 113 11.12 8.85 -2.11
N GLU A 114 10.83 7.59 -1.84
CA GLU A 114 10.63 7.12 -0.47
C GLU A 114 11.91 7.34 0.36
N VAL A 115 11.73 7.72 1.62
CA VAL A 115 12.83 7.94 2.56
C VAL A 115 12.80 6.84 3.62
N GLY A 116 13.79 5.94 3.54
CA GLY A 116 13.96 4.82 4.46
C GLY A 116 13.48 3.50 3.86
N GLN A 117 12.81 2.68 4.68
CA GLN A 117 12.21 1.43 4.23
C GLN A 117 10.95 1.70 3.41
N THR A 118 10.71 0.89 2.38
CA THR A 118 9.54 1.04 1.53
C THR A 118 8.26 0.90 2.34
N GLN A 119 7.33 1.83 2.14
CA GLN A 119 6.02 1.83 2.79
C GLN A 119 4.91 1.44 1.82
N TRP A 120 5.29 1.00 0.60
CA TRP A 120 4.39 0.61 -0.48
C TRP A 120 3.44 1.76 -0.88
N ALA A 121 3.86 2.99 -0.65
CA ALA A 121 3.14 4.17 -1.06
C ALA A 121 3.42 4.47 -2.53
N THR A 122 2.57 5.24 -3.18
CA THR A 122 2.71 5.59 -4.61
C THR A 122 2.73 7.10 -4.76
N ALA A 123 3.61 7.60 -5.63
CA ALA A 123 3.66 9.00 -6.03
C ALA A 123 3.37 9.12 -7.54
N ARG A 124 2.52 10.08 -7.93
CA ARG A 124 2.20 10.32 -9.35
C ARG A 124 1.89 11.78 -9.65
N VAL A 125 2.16 12.21 -10.87
CA VAL A 125 1.66 13.48 -11.40
C VAL A 125 0.18 13.30 -11.76
N LEU A 126 -0.67 14.21 -11.28
CA LEU A 126 -2.08 14.29 -11.66
C LEU A 126 -2.28 15.22 -12.87
N LYS A 127 -1.58 16.36 -12.89
CA LYS A 127 -1.70 17.39 -13.94
C LYS A 127 -0.39 18.13 -14.16
N GLY A 128 -0.20 18.66 -15.37
CA GLY A 128 1.00 19.42 -15.72
C GLY A 128 2.21 18.50 -15.86
N GLY A 129 3.34 18.85 -15.23
CA GLY A 129 4.51 17.99 -15.14
C GLY A 129 5.72 18.51 -15.93
N ILE A 130 6.48 17.59 -16.52
CA ILE A 130 7.67 17.93 -17.30
C ILE A 130 7.31 18.82 -18.48
N ASN A 131 8.17 19.78 -18.76
CA ASN A 131 8.03 20.79 -19.80
C ASN A 131 6.90 21.81 -19.61
N GLN A 132 6.21 21.77 -18.47
CA GLN A 132 5.25 22.78 -18.04
C GLN A 132 5.86 23.67 -16.96
N ASN A 133 5.19 24.77 -16.61
CA ASN A 133 5.57 25.61 -15.47
C ASN A 133 4.82 25.26 -14.18
N PHE A 134 4.00 24.20 -14.21
CA PHE A 134 3.25 23.71 -13.06
C PHE A 134 3.16 22.19 -13.07
N ALA A 135 3.05 21.60 -11.89
CA ALA A 135 2.78 20.19 -11.69
C ALA A 135 1.92 19.99 -10.44
N GLU A 136 0.88 19.19 -10.57
CA GLU A 136 0.06 18.70 -9.45
C GLU A 136 0.47 17.25 -9.19
N ILE A 137 0.88 16.95 -7.96
CA ILE A 137 1.43 15.65 -7.58
C ILE A 137 0.60 15.09 -6.43
N ARG A 138 0.26 13.80 -6.52
CA ARG A 138 -0.40 13.04 -5.46
C ARG A 138 0.59 12.06 -4.83
N LEU A 139 0.67 12.08 -3.52
CA LEU A 139 1.26 11.03 -2.69
C LEU A 139 0.13 10.22 -2.08
N LYS A 140 0.20 8.89 -2.16
CA LYS A 140 -0.85 7.99 -1.69
C LYS A 140 -0.25 6.82 -0.92
N SER A 141 -0.69 6.60 0.31
CA SER A 141 -0.27 5.43 1.09
C SER A 141 -0.88 4.15 0.55
N ARG A 142 -0.30 3.00 0.90
CA ARG A 142 -1.04 1.74 0.97
C ARG A 142 -2.07 1.78 2.11
N TYR A 143 -3.19 1.07 1.93
CA TYR A 143 -4.21 0.92 2.95
C TYR A 143 -3.63 0.49 4.31
N GLY A 144 -3.97 1.23 5.38
CA GLY A 144 -3.49 0.95 6.74
C GLY A 144 -2.05 1.38 7.02
N SER A 145 -1.36 2.00 6.05
CA SER A 145 0.06 2.34 6.13
C SER A 145 0.29 3.86 6.11
N GLY A 146 1.49 4.28 6.51
CA GLY A 146 1.94 5.68 6.37
C GLY A 146 2.75 5.86 5.10
N TYR A 147 3.33 7.04 4.92
CA TYR A 147 4.35 7.27 3.90
C TYR A 147 5.35 8.33 4.34
N HIS A 148 6.53 8.28 3.75
CA HIS A 148 7.57 9.27 3.93
C HIS A 148 8.31 9.49 2.60
N TYR A 149 8.06 10.63 1.98
CA TYR A 149 8.66 11.01 0.71
C TYR A 149 9.53 12.25 0.84
N LYS A 150 10.59 12.28 0.03
CA LYS A 150 11.29 13.49 -0.34
C LYS A 150 10.91 13.84 -1.77
N VAL A 151 10.23 14.97 -1.93
CA VAL A 151 9.85 15.52 -3.23
C VAL A 151 10.85 16.60 -3.62
N GLU A 152 11.34 16.53 -4.85
CA GLU A 152 12.25 17.47 -5.48
C GLU A 152 11.75 17.82 -6.88
N ILE A 153 11.73 19.10 -7.22
CA ILE A 153 11.35 19.58 -8.55
C ILE A 153 12.49 20.44 -9.07
N TYR A 154 12.94 20.11 -10.29
CA TYR A 154 14.01 20.79 -10.98
C TYR A 154 13.47 21.51 -12.20
N GLY A 155 14.12 22.59 -12.59
CA GLY A 155 13.81 23.28 -13.83
C GLY A 155 14.83 24.33 -14.22
N ARG A 156 14.62 24.90 -15.39
CA ARG A 156 15.48 25.93 -15.97
C ARG A 156 14.64 27.03 -16.62
N ASN A 157 15.27 28.20 -16.76
CA ASN A 157 14.66 29.29 -17.51
C ASN A 157 14.48 28.86 -18.97
N VAL A 158 13.37 29.28 -19.55
CA VAL A 158 13.10 29.16 -20.99
C VAL A 158 13.60 30.42 -21.69
#